data_AF-A0A2S5MU43-F1
#
_entry.id   AF-A0A2S5MU43-F1
#
_cell.length_a   1.000
_cell.length_b   1.000
_cell.length_c   1.000
_cell.angle_alpha   90.00
_cell.angle_beta   90.00
_cell.angle_gamma   90.00
#
_symmetry.space_group_name_H-M   'P 1'
#
loop_
_entity.id
_entity.type
_entity.pdbx_description
1 polymer ?
#
loop_
_entity_poly.entity_id
_entity_poly.type
_entity_poly.pdbx_seq_one_letter_code
_entity_poly.pdbx_strand_id
1 'polypeptide(L)'
;MEEPLPAPPADTRVADQPHASAATPAERLSLLVERERVARKGAAGSLDERMASLSGALRRARLENAERSAAISDLRAAEIARLEMLGEALSPVLAQVPRDCDIFDVGVAPAERPRLFIDQIGFVEMDRDRRTYRFLQDTRHGRVTLRESDSIDDLVEAITSYIAHRLIEREKALAVDYASGGAAQALGVKIAAARERANARENDKSLTGKTTRAAAFIAEFFGAAAFFAFLAVLAAWIYRAYFAG
;
A
#
# COMPACT_ATOMS: atom_id res chain seq x y z
N MET A 1 50.08 54.97 72.96
CA MET A 1 49.59 56.35 72.87
C MET A 1 48.13 56.23 72.52
N GLU A 2 47.27 56.42 73.51
CA GLU A 2 45.83 56.50 73.37
C GLU A 2 45.48 57.83 72.68
N GLU A 3 44.63 57.77 71.65
CA GLU A 3 44.03 58.96 71.04
C GLU A 3 42.51 58.87 71.24
N PRO A 4 41.85 59.87 71.86
CA PRO A 4 40.48 59.74 72.33
C PRO A 4 39.44 60.04 71.24
N LEU A 5 38.29 59.37 71.34
CA LEU A 5 37.11 59.54 70.48
C LEU A 5 36.54 60.97 70.52
N PRO A 6 36.06 61.51 69.39
CA PRO A 6 35.12 62.63 69.39
C PRO A 6 33.65 62.16 69.58
N ALA A 7 32.90 62.96 70.36
CA ALA A 7 31.52 62.74 70.77
C ALA A 7 30.50 62.69 69.60
N PRO A 8 29.34 62.01 69.77
CA PRO A 8 28.33 61.89 68.72
C PRO A 8 27.41 63.12 68.67
N PRO A 9 26.94 63.55 67.48
CA PRO A 9 25.83 64.48 67.40
C PRO A 9 24.51 63.73 67.65
N ALA A 10 23.76 64.19 68.64
CA ALA A 10 22.33 63.90 68.73
C ALA A 10 21.60 64.81 67.75
N ASP A 11 20.85 64.24 66.80
CA ASP A 11 19.64 64.90 66.35
C ASP A 11 18.60 63.92 65.78
N THR A 12 17.39 64.31 66.10
CA THR A 12 16.05 63.77 65.99
C THR A 12 15.65 63.30 64.60
N ARG A 13 15.07 62.09 64.52
CA ARG A 13 13.96 61.75 63.61
C ARG A 13 13.04 60.76 64.28
N VAL A 14 12.00 61.29 64.90
CA VAL A 14 10.76 60.57 65.25
C VAL A 14 9.74 60.85 64.14
N ALA A 15 8.89 59.85 63.89
CA ALA A 15 7.70 59.82 63.03
C ALA A 15 7.95 59.39 61.58
N ASP A 16 7.78 58.10 61.30
CA ASP A 16 6.49 57.56 60.86
C ASP A 16 6.59 56.02 60.78
N GLN A 17 6.15 55.33 61.84
CA GLN A 17 5.92 53.89 61.81
C GLN A 17 4.42 53.68 61.61
N PRO A 18 3.98 53.06 60.50
CA PRO A 18 2.57 52.75 60.33
C PRO A 18 2.14 51.78 61.43
N HIS A 19 1.12 52.19 62.19
CA HIS A 19 0.47 51.39 63.22
C HIS A 19 0.12 50.01 62.67
N ALA A 20 0.83 48.99 63.14
CA ALA A 20 0.43 47.60 62.97
C ALA A 20 -0.90 47.41 63.71
N SER A 21 -1.99 47.46 62.94
CA SER A 21 -3.34 47.12 63.40
C SER A 21 -3.27 45.76 64.07
N ALA A 22 -3.58 45.73 65.37
CA ALA A 22 -3.61 44.53 66.17
C ALA A 22 -4.77 43.65 65.70
N ALA A 23 -4.51 42.80 64.70
CA ALA A 23 -5.44 41.78 64.24
C ALA A 23 -6.01 41.06 65.46
N THR A 24 -7.34 40.93 65.50
CA THR A 24 -8.04 40.29 66.60
C THR A 24 -7.61 38.83 66.72
N PRO A 25 -7.70 38.20 67.91
CA PRO A 25 -7.36 36.79 68.08
C PRO A 25 -8.09 35.87 67.08
N ALA A 26 -9.32 36.25 66.69
CA ALA A 26 -10.11 35.56 65.69
C ALA A 26 -9.51 35.67 64.27
N GLU A 27 -9.10 36.86 63.83
CA GLU A 27 -8.49 37.07 62.51
C GLU A 27 -7.14 36.34 62.37
N ARG A 28 -6.34 36.30 63.44
CA ARG A 28 -5.08 35.52 63.44
C ARG A 28 -5.35 34.04 63.29
N LEU A 29 -6.39 33.53 63.93
CA LEU A 29 -6.80 32.13 63.81
C LEU A 29 -7.30 31.82 62.40
N SER A 30 -8.11 32.71 61.81
CA SER A 30 -8.59 32.58 60.43
C SER A 30 -7.44 32.55 59.43
N LEU A 31 -6.46 33.46 59.55
CA LEU A 31 -5.28 33.48 58.68
C LEU A 31 -4.40 32.25 58.85
N LEU A 32 -4.32 31.71 60.08
CA LEU A 32 -3.56 30.50 60.35
C LEU A 32 -4.25 29.27 59.76
N VAL A 33 -5.58 29.18 59.86
CA VAL A 33 -6.40 28.13 59.22
C VAL A 33 -6.35 28.23 57.70
N GLU A 34 -6.39 29.44 57.14
CA GLU A 34 -6.26 29.68 55.70
C GLU A 34 -4.86 29.26 55.21
N ARG A 35 -3.80 29.63 55.96
CA ARG A 35 -2.42 29.19 55.69
C ARG A 35 -2.27 27.68 55.77
N GLU A 36 -2.84 27.04 56.78
CA GLU A 36 -2.80 25.58 56.89
C GLU A 36 -3.59 24.90 55.78
N ARG A 37 -4.75 25.43 55.38
CA ARG A 37 -5.51 24.92 54.23
C ARG A 37 -4.71 25.01 52.94
N VAL A 38 -4.06 26.15 52.68
CA VAL A 38 -3.22 26.34 51.49
C VAL A 38 -1.98 25.43 51.54
N ALA A 39 -1.33 25.32 52.70
CA ALA A 39 -0.18 24.44 52.89
C ALA A 39 -0.57 22.95 52.74
N ARG A 40 -1.74 22.55 53.25
CA ARG A 40 -2.26 21.18 53.13
C ARG A 40 -2.73 20.86 51.71
N LYS A 41 -3.27 21.84 50.98
CA LYS A 41 -3.61 21.73 49.55
C LYS A 41 -2.36 21.66 48.67
N GLY A 42 -1.32 22.42 49.00
CA GLY A 42 0.00 22.31 48.35
C GLY A 42 0.72 20.98 48.67
N ALA A 43 0.62 20.50 49.92
CA ALA A 43 1.19 19.22 50.33
C ALA A 43 0.46 18.03 49.68
N ALA A 44 -0.87 18.08 49.55
CA ALA A 44 -1.64 17.07 48.82
C ALA A 44 -1.32 17.07 47.31
N GLY A 45 -1.22 18.23 46.68
CA GLY A 45 -0.76 18.36 45.29
C GLY A 45 0.64 17.79 45.08
N SER A 46 1.55 18.04 46.03
CA SER A 46 2.92 17.55 45.96
C SER A 46 3.09 16.04 46.17
N LEU A 47 2.11 15.32 46.72
CA LEU A 47 2.20 13.87 46.92
C LEU A 47 1.67 13.12 45.70
N ASP A 48 0.63 13.64 45.04
CA ASP A 48 0.18 13.23 43.69
C ASP A 48 1.21 13.61 42.59
N GLU A 49 1.96 14.71 42.77
CA GLU A 49 3.11 15.06 41.93
C GLU A 49 4.33 14.18 42.20
N ARG A 50 4.61 13.85 43.48
CA ARG A 50 5.74 12.99 43.88
C ARG A 50 5.51 11.51 43.57
N MET A 51 4.26 11.04 43.62
CA MET A 51 3.84 9.73 43.13
C MET A 51 3.32 9.88 41.71
N ALA A 52 4.24 10.03 40.74
CA ALA A 52 3.96 10.21 39.31
C ALA A 52 2.61 9.63 38.88
N SER A 53 1.59 10.51 38.71
CA SER A 53 0.25 10.05 38.39
C SER A 53 0.26 9.17 37.15
N LEU A 54 -0.50 8.07 37.16
CA LEU A 54 -0.59 7.15 36.03
C LEU A 54 -0.96 7.90 34.74
N SER A 55 -1.81 8.93 34.82
CA SER A 55 -2.15 9.79 33.68
C SER A 55 -0.93 10.55 33.13
N GLY A 56 -0.09 11.12 34.01
CA GLY A 56 1.16 11.76 33.63
C GLY A 56 2.18 10.78 33.04
N ALA A 57 2.29 9.58 33.63
CA ALA A 57 3.15 8.52 33.12
C ALA A 57 2.69 7.99 31.75
N LEU A 58 1.38 7.78 31.56
CA LEU A 58 0.79 7.39 30.27
C LEU A 58 0.98 8.47 29.21
N ARG A 59 0.86 9.76 29.56
CA ARG A 59 1.11 10.86 28.64
C ARG A 59 2.56 10.89 28.17
N ARG A 60 3.53 10.73 29.09
CA ARG A 60 4.95 10.63 28.75
C ARG A 60 5.25 9.41 27.87
N ALA A 61 4.75 8.23 28.26
CA ALA A 61 4.95 7.01 27.48
C ALA A 61 4.37 7.10 26.06
N ARG A 62 3.23 7.79 25.87
CA ARG A 62 2.66 8.05 24.54
C ARG A 62 3.54 9.00 23.72
N LEU A 63 4.10 10.05 24.34
CA LEU A 63 5.01 10.98 23.68
C LEU A 63 6.28 10.25 23.22
N GLU A 64 6.93 9.50 24.12
CA GLU A 64 8.13 8.72 23.82
C GLU A 64 7.87 7.69 22.70
N ASN A 65 6.70 7.05 22.69
CA ASN A 65 6.31 6.13 21.62
C ASN A 65 6.08 6.84 20.28
N ALA A 66 5.48 8.03 20.31
CA ALA A 66 5.30 8.86 19.12
C ALA A 66 6.64 9.34 18.56
N GLU A 67 7.55 9.81 19.40
CA GLU A 67 8.92 10.23 19.02
C GLU A 67 9.70 9.07 18.40
N ARG A 68 9.64 7.87 19.02
CA ARG A 68 10.27 6.66 18.46
C ARG A 68 9.69 6.32 17.07
N SER A 69 8.37 6.42 16.92
CA SER A 69 7.70 6.12 15.65
C SER A 69 8.08 7.13 14.57
N ALA A 70 8.17 8.42 14.91
CA ALA A 70 8.63 9.48 14.03
C ALA A 70 10.08 9.24 13.56
N ALA A 71 10.99 8.95 14.50
CA ALA A 71 12.38 8.64 14.17
C ALA A 71 12.52 7.43 13.23
N ILE A 72 11.71 6.38 13.41
CA ILE A 72 11.69 5.22 12.49
C ILE A 72 11.19 5.63 11.11
N SER A 73 10.17 6.50 11.04
CA SER A 73 9.63 7.02 9.77
C SER A 73 10.68 7.81 9.00
N ASP A 74 11.39 8.71 9.67
CA ASP A 74 12.43 9.54 9.03
C ASP A 74 13.56 8.67 8.47
N LEU A 75 13.94 7.64 9.21
CA LEU A 75 14.97 6.69 8.78
C LEU A 75 14.52 5.88 7.55
N ARG A 76 13.25 5.46 7.50
CA ARG A 76 12.69 4.80 6.31
C ARG A 76 12.62 5.73 5.11
N ALA A 77 12.25 7.00 5.32
CA ALA A 77 12.22 8.00 4.25
C ALA A 77 13.63 8.23 3.66
N ALA A 78 14.66 8.26 4.51
CA ALA A 78 16.05 8.35 4.08
C ALA A 78 16.51 7.11 3.30
N GLU A 79 16.12 5.90 3.72
CA GLU A 79 16.40 4.66 2.97
C GLU A 79 15.72 4.67 1.60
N ILE A 80 14.44 5.06 1.53
CA ILE A 80 13.70 5.18 0.26
C ILE A 80 14.40 6.17 -0.67
N ALA A 81 14.70 7.38 -0.20
CA ALA A 81 15.37 8.40 -1.01
C ALA A 81 16.72 7.90 -1.57
N ARG A 82 17.47 7.15 -0.75
CA ARG A 82 18.76 6.59 -1.18
C ARG A 82 18.60 5.49 -2.23
N LEU A 83 17.57 4.65 -2.12
CA LEU A 83 17.24 3.65 -3.15
C LEU A 83 16.70 4.31 -4.43
N GLU A 84 15.93 5.39 -4.32
CA GLU A 84 15.46 6.18 -5.47
C GLU A 84 16.63 6.80 -6.23
N MET A 85 17.64 7.33 -5.53
CA MET A 85 18.88 7.84 -6.15
C MET A 85 19.61 6.73 -6.93
N LEU A 86 19.67 5.51 -6.40
CA LEU A 86 20.24 4.37 -7.13
C LEU A 86 19.39 4.02 -8.36
N GLY A 87 18.05 4.04 -8.22
CA GLY A 87 17.13 3.84 -9.34
C GLY A 87 17.31 4.88 -10.46
N GLU A 88 17.48 6.15 -10.10
CA GLU A 88 17.76 7.22 -11.06
C GLU A 88 19.11 7.01 -11.76
N ALA A 89 20.16 6.62 -11.01
CA ALA A 89 21.46 6.30 -11.57
C ALA A 89 21.43 5.12 -12.56
N LEU A 90 20.46 4.20 -12.43
CA LEU A 90 20.25 3.10 -13.37
C LEU A 90 19.49 3.51 -14.65
N SER A 91 18.87 4.69 -14.69
CA SER A 91 18.08 5.15 -15.83
C SER A 91 18.81 5.06 -17.18
N PRO A 92 20.11 5.46 -17.30
CA PRO A 92 20.85 5.32 -18.56
C PRO A 92 21.07 3.87 -18.99
N VAL A 93 21.16 2.93 -18.05
CA VAL A 93 21.30 1.50 -18.34
C VAL A 93 19.97 0.93 -18.82
N LEU A 94 18.88 1.28 -18.15
CA LEU A 94 17.53 0.84 -18.51
C LEU A 94 17.09 1.34 -19.88
N ALA A 95 17.53 2.54 -20.28
CA ALA A 95 17.29 3.07 -21.63
C ALA A 95 17.92 2.22 -22.76
N GLN A 96 18.89 1.35 -22.44
CA GLN A 96 19.57 0.46 -23.39
C GLN A 96 18.89 -0.92 -23.49
N VAL A 97 17.94 -1.23 -22.60
CA VAL A 97 17.24 -2.51 -22.59
C VAL A 97 16.30 -2.60 -23.82
N PRO A 98 16.25 -3.74 -24.53
CA PRO A 98 15.33 -3.94 -25.64
C PRO A 98 13.86 -3.74 -25.24
N ARG A 99 13.09 -3.03 -26.07
CA ARG A 99 11.69 -2.68 -25.79
C ARG A 99 10.72 -3.86 -25.80
N ASP A 100 11.13 -5.00 -26.35
CA ASP A 100 10.36 -6.26 -26.35
C ASP A 100 10.59 -7.10 -25.07
N CYS A 101 11.38 -6.59 -24.13
CA CYS A 101 11.81 -7.30 -22.94
C CYS A 101 11.23 -6.67 -21.66
N ASP A 102 10.02 -7.11 -21.28
CA ASP A 102 9.31 -6.65 -20.08
C ASP A 102 9.69 -7.42 -18.79
N ILE A 103 10.90 -8.00 -18.73
CA ILE A 103 11.32 -8.81 -17.56
C ILE A 103 11.83 -7.93 -16.41
N PHE A 104 12.24 -6.70 -16.69
CA PHE A 104 12.77 -5.77 -15.71
C PHE A 104 11.68 -4.79 -15.28
N ASP A 105 11.48 -4.70 -13.98
CA ASP A 105 10.53 -3.78 -13.34
C ASP A 105 11.29 -3.03 -12.25
N VAL A 106 11.95 -1.94 -12.67
CA VAL A 106 12.80 -1.16 -11.75
C VAL A 106 11.95 -0.16 -10.99
N GLY A 107 11.81 -0.39 -9.69
CA GLY A 107 10.99 0.47 -8.83
C GLY A 107 11.24 0.25 -7.36
N VAL A 108 11.10 1.32 -6.57
CA VAL A 108 11.21 1.25 -5.11
C VAL A 108 9.86 0.86 -4.52
N ALA A 109 9.84 -0.24 -3.77
CA ALA A 109 8.68 -0.68 -3.01
C ALA A 109 8.77 -0.16 -1.56
N PRO A 110 7.80 0.65 -1.09
CA PRO A 110 7.76 1.16 0.27
C PRO A 110 7.20 0.07 1.22
N ALA A 111 8.04 -0.90 1.56
CA ALA A 111 7.76 -1.92 2.57
C ALA A 111 8.39 -1.56 3.93
N GLU A 112 8.21 -2.41 4.94
CA GLU A 112 8.87 -2.24 6.25
C GLU A 112 10.40 -2.16 6.13
N ARG A 113 10.95 -2.93 5.17
CA ARG A 113 12.29 -2.75 4.62
C ARG A 113 12.13 -2.31 3.16
N PRO A 114 12.39 -1.03 2.84
CA PRO A 114 12.39 -0.54 1.47
C PRO A 114 13.31 -1.37 0.58
N ARG A 115 12.84 -1.66 -0.63
CA ARG A 115 13.59 -2.43 -1.63
C ARG A 115 13.45 -1.78 -2.99
N LEU A 116 14.55 -1.70 -3.73
CA LEU A 116 14.57 -1.39 -5.15
C LEU A 116 14.53 -2.71 -5.91
N PHE A 117 13.40 -3.05 -6.52
CA PHE A 117 13.33 -4.20 -7.41
C PHE A 117 14.03 -3.90 -8.73
N ILE A 118 14.69 -4.91 -9.29
CA ILE A 118 15.30 -4.86 -10.63
C ILE A 118 14.50 -5.75 -11.58
N ASP A 119 14.17 -6.96 -11.10
CA ASP A 119 13.22 -7.87 -11.73
C ASP A 119 12.43 -8.61 -10.63
N GLN A 120 11.70 -9.67 -11.00
CA GLN A 120 10.88 -10.44 -10.06
C GLN A 120 11.68 -11.14 -8.94
N ILE A 121 12.99 -11.39 -9.12
CA ILE A 121 13.82 -12.15 -8.18
C ILE A 121 15.05 -11.38 -7.70
N GLY A 122 15.50 -10.34 -8.41
CA GLY A 122 16.63 -9.49 -8.10
C GLY A 122 16.19 -8.16 -7.54
N PHE A 123 16.74 -7.78 -6.37
CA PHE A 123 16.43 -6.52 -5.72
C PHE A 123 17.58 -6.02 -4.85
N VAL A 124 17.61 -4.72 -4.59
CA VAL A 124 18.58 -4.06 -3.71
C VAL A 124 17.86 -3.63 -2.44
N GLU A 125 18.47 -3.91 -1.29
CA GLU A 125 18.04 -3.38 0.01
C GLU A 125 19.19 -2.69 0.73
N MET A 126 18.87 -1.79 1.66
CA MET A 126 19.87 -1.20 2.56
C MET A 126 20.23 -2.21 3.66
N ASP A 127 21.51 -2.34 3.98
CA ASP A 127 21.94 -3.14 5.12
C ASP A 127 21.51 -2.49 6.45
N ARG A 128 21.70 -3.21 7.56
CA ARG A 128 21.40 -2.71 8.92
C ARG A 128 22.11 -1.41 9.26
N ASP A 129 23.26 -1.15 8.65
CA ASP A 129 24.03 0.08 8.80
C ASP A 129 23.45 1.29 8.04
N ARG A 130 22.47 1.06 7.15
CA ARG A 130 21.81 2.06 6.29
C ARG A 130 22.75 2.87 5.41
N ARG A 131 23.92 2.32 5.11
CA ARG A 131 24.94 2.95 4.26
C ARG A 131 25.31 2.04 3.12
N THR A 132 25.43 0.75 3.43
CA THR A 132 25.78 -0.29 2.49
C THR A 132 24.54 -0.76 1.75
N TYR A 133 24.60 -0.80 0.42
CA TYR A 133 23.62 -1.44 -0.41
C TYR A 133 23.93 -2.94 -0.52
N ARG A 134 22.89 -3.76 -0.52
CA ARG A 134 23.00 -5.20 -0.72
C ARG A 134 22.13 -5.60 -1.89
N PHE A 135 22.77 -5.97 -2.99
CA PHE A 135 22.11 -6.52 -4.16
C PHE A 135 21.96 -8.03 -4.00
N LEU A 136 20.71 -8.47 -4.00
CA LEU A 136 20.30 -9.82 -3.63
C LEU A 136 19.48 -10.43 -4.76
N GLN A 137 19.53 -11.74 -4.86
CA GLN A 137 18.70 -12.53 -5.74
C GLN A 137 18.05 -13.67 -4.96
N ASP A 138 16.72 -13.76 -5.03
CA ASP A 138 15.99 -14.91 -4.51
C ASP A 138 16.11 -16.09 -5.48
N THR A 139 16.54 -17.23 -4.95
CA THR A 139 16.66 -18.49 -5.70
C THR A 139 15.87 -19.59 -5.02
N ARG A 140 15.69 -20.73 -5.70
CA ARG A 140 15.05 -21.92 -5.09
C ARG A 140 15.76 -22.43 -3.83
N HIS A 141 17.05 -22.12 -3.67
CA HIS A 141 17.88 -22.56 -2.55
C HIS A 141 18.02 -21.48 -1.48
N GLY A 142 17.19 -20.44 -1.55
CA GLY A 142 17.27 -19.27 -0.70
C GLY A 142 17.90 -18.07 -1.40
N ARG A 143 18.24 -17.07 -0.60
CA ARG A 143 18.72 -15.77 -1.09
C ARG A 143 20.23 -15.77 -1.25
N VAL A 144 20.69 -15.29 -2.41
CA VAL A 144 22.11 -15.12 -2.72
C VAL A 144 22.42 -13.64 -2.77
N THR A 145 23.51 -13.23 -2.13
CA THR A 145 24.06 -11.89 -2.29
C THR A 145 24.92 -11.84 -3.54
N LEU A 146 24.57 -10.97 -4.48
CA LEU A 146 25.33 -10.74 -5.71
C LEU A 146 26.43 -9.68 -5.51
N ARG A 147 26.12 -8.59 -4.78
CA ARG A 147 27.07 -7.51 -4.50
C ARG A 147 26.70 -6.78 -3.21
N GLU A 148 27.70 -6.38 -2.42
CA GLU A 148 27.55 -5.43 -1.32
C GLU A 148 28.56 -4.29 -1.53
N SER A 149 28.11 -3.05 -1.48
CA SER A 149 28.98 -1.85 -1.54
C SER A 149 28.21 -0.63 -1.02
N ASP A 150 28.91 0.37 -0.53
CA ASP A 150 28.36 1.68 -0.16
C ASP A 150 28.37 2.68 -1.34
N SER A 151 29.08 2.35 -2.42
CA SER A 151 29.18 3.11 -3.66
C SER A 151 28.01 2.81 -4.61
N ILE A 152 27.39 3.87 -5.13
CA ILE A 152 26.34 3.74 -6.16
C ILE A 152 26.93 3.19 -7.46
N ASP A 153 28.12 3.64 -7.86
CA ASP A 153 28.74 3.26 -9.13
C ASP A 153 29.05 1.76 -9.18
N ASP A 154 29.57 1.20 -8.08
CA ASP A 154 29.84 -0.24 -7.94
C ASP A 154 28.56 -1.07 -8.07
N LEU A 155 27.46 -0.57 -7.51
CA LEU A 155 26.15 -1.22 -7.58
C LEU A 155 25.58 -1.11 -9.00
N VAL A 156 25.69 0.04 -9.65
CA VAL A 156 25.26 0.24 -11.03
C VAL A 156 26.00 -0.73 -11.96
N GLU A 157 27.32 -0.89 -11.80
CA GLU A 157 28.10 -1.87 -12.57
C GLU A 157 27.61 -3.30 -12.31
N ALA A 158 27.42 -3.68 -11.04
CA ALA A 158 26.96 -5.03 -10.68
C ALA A 158 25.56 -5.34 -11.23
N ILE A 159 24.64 -4.38 -11.14
CA ILE A 159 23.27 -4.51 -11.66
C ILE A 159 23.29 -4.55 -13.19
N THR A 160 24.14 -3.75 -13.84
CA THR A 160 24.31 -3.79 -15.30
C THR A 160 24.79 -5.16 -15.76
N SER A 161 25.80 -5.72 -15.10
CA SER A 161 26.30 -7.07 -15.36
C SER A 161 25.18 -8.11 -15.16
N TYR A 162 24.38 -7.97 -14.11
CA TYR A 162 23.23 -8.83 -13.88
C TYR A 162 22.18 -8.76 -14.99
N ILE A 163 21.77 -7.55 -15.40
CA ILE A 163 20.82 -7.32 -16.49
C ILE A 163 21.31 -7.97 -17.78
N ALA A 164 22.60 -7.80 -18.10
CA ALA A 164 23.22 -8.42 -19.28
C ALA A 164 23.14 -9.94 -19.24
N HIS A 165 23.47 -10.57 -18.10
CA HIS A 165 23.35 -12.02 -17.94
C HIS A 165 21.90 -12.49 -18.11
N ARG A 166 20.91 -11.78 -17.54
CA ARG A 166 19.49 -12.14 -17.64
C ARG A 166 18.95 -12.02 -19.08
N LEU A 167 19.40 -11.02 -19.83
CA LEU A 167 19.06 -10.89 -21.24
C LEU A 167 19.61 -12.06 -22.07
N ILE A 168 20.86 -12.44 -21.83
CA ILE A 168 21.50 -13.59 -22.51
C ILE A 168 20.81 -14.91 -22.13
N GLU A 169 20.47 -15.10 -20.85
CA GLU A 169 19.73 -16.28 -20.39
C GLU A 169 18.37 -16.39 -21.08
N ARG A 170 17.63 -15.28 -21.21
CA ARG A 170 16.37 -15.24 -21.96
C ARG A 170 16.59 -15.63 -23.42
N GLU A 171 17.58 -15.06 -24.08
CA GLU A 171 17.85 -15.38 -25.49
C GLU A 171 18.19 -16.87 -25.67
N LYS A 172 18.99 -17.45 -24.78
CA LYS A 172 19.29 -18.89 -24.77
C LYS A 172 18.02 -19.72 -24.56
N ALA A 173 17.16 -19.35 -23.62
CA ALA A 173 15.90 -20.06 -23.39
C ALA A 173 14.99 -20.03 -24.63
N LEU A 174 14.85 -18.86 -25.26
CA LEU A 174 14.09 -18.72 -26.50
C LEU A 174 14.70 -19.56 -27.63
N ALA A 175 16.02 -19.56 -27.79
CA ALA A 175 16.70 -20.37 -28.79
C ALA A 175 16.50 -21.88 -28.58
N VAL A 176 16.51 -22.33 -27.31
CA VAL A 176 16.19 -23.72 -26.96
C VAL A 176 14.74 -24.06 -27.28
N ASP A 177 13.78 -23.19 -26.98
CA ASP A 177 12.37 -23.39 -27.33
C ASP A 177 12.16 -23.48 -28.84
N TYR A 178 12.90 -22.68 -29.64
CA TYR A 178 12.89 -22.80 -31.10
C TYR A 178 13.49 -24.12 -31.58
N ALA A 179 14.67 -24.51 -31.06
CA ALA A 179 15.38 -25.72 -31.47
C ALA A 179 14.66 -27.01 -31.03
N SER A 180 13.94 -26.98 -29.92
CA SER A 180 13.16 -28.11 -29.38
C SER A 180 11.77 -28.27 -30.02
N GLY A 181 11.39 -27.39 -30.96
CA GLY A 181 10.11 -27.46 -31.66
C GLY A 181 8.94 -26.80 -30.92
N GLY A 182 9.20 -26.00 -29.87
CA GLY A 182 8.18 -25.22 -29.17
C GLY A 182 7.41 -24.27 -30.08
N ALA A 183 8.06 -23.73 -31.12
CA ALA A 183 7.39 -22.94 -32.17
C ALA A 183 6.38 -23.77 -32.98
N ALA A 184 6.68 -25.04 -33.26
CA ALA A 184 5.78 -25.95 -33.96
C ALA A 184 4.59 -26.37 -33.06
N GLN A 185 4.83 -26.59 -31.77
CA GLN A 185 3.76 -26.82 -30.79
C GLN A 185 2.84 -25.60 -30.62
N ALA A 186 3.41 -24.39 -30.50
CA ALA A 186 2.64 -23.16 -30.38
C ALA A 186 1.78 -22.89 -31.62
N LEU A 187 2.31 -23.18 -32.83
CA LEU A 187 1.54 -23.14 -34.07
C LEU A 187 0.42 -24.20 -34.08
N GLY A 188 0.71 -25.42 -33.60
CA GLY A 188 -0.26 -26.49 -33.43
C GLY A 188 -1.44 -26.10 -32.53
N VAL A 189 -1.17 -25.44 -31.39
CA VAL A 189 -2.21 -24.93 -30.48
C VAL A 189 -3.06 -23.86 -31.16
N LYS A 190 -2.46 -22.92 -31.91
CA LYS A 190 -3.20 -21.91 -32.66
C LYS A 190 -4.09 -22.52 -33.74
N ILE A 191 -3.59 -23.51 -34.48
CA ILE A 191 -4.35 -24.23 -35.50
C ILE A 191 -5.49 -25.02 -34.87
N ALA A 192 -5.25 -25.69 -33.74
CA ALA A 192 -6.28 -26.41 -32.99
C ALA A 192 -7.38 -25.46 -32.49
N ALA A 193 -7.02 -24.32 -31.89
CA ALA A 193 -7.97 -23.31 -31.44
C ALA A 193 -8.75 -22.65 -32.60
N ALA A 194 -8.10 -22.44 -33.75
CA ALA A 194 -8.77 -21.95 -34.96
C ALA A 194 -9.77 -22.98 -35.50
N ARG A 195 -9.41 -24.27 -35.47
CA ARG A 195 -10.28 -25.39 -35.84
C ARG A 195 -11.45 -25.54 -34.89
N GLU A 196 -11.24 -25.39 -33.59
CA GLU A 196 -12.30 -25.42 -32.59
C GLU A 196 -13.30 -24.27 -32.79
N ARG A 197 -12.82 -23.06 -33.06
CA ARG A 197 -13.67 -21.90 -33.40
C ARG A 197 -14.44 -22.11 -34.70
N ALA A 198 -13.83 -22.76 -35.70
CA ALA A 198 -14.50 -23.10 -36.95
C ALA A 198 -15.62 -24.13 -36.72
N ASN A 199 -15.34 -25.19 -35.97
CA ASN A 199 -16.32 -26.23 -35.61
C ASN A 199 -17.48 -25.66 -34.77
N ALA A 200 -17.19 -24.75 -33.84
CA ALA A 200 -18.23 -24.08 -33.03
C ALA A 200 -19.18 -23.24 -33.91
N ARG A 201 -18.64 -22.51 -34.89
CA ARG A 201 -19.43 -21.75 -35.88
C ARG A 201 -20.25 -22.65 -36.80
N GLU A 202 -19.74 -23.84 -37.14
CA GLU A 202 -20.45 -24.81 -37.98
C GLU A 202 -21.63 -25.46 -37.22
N ASN A 203 -21.43 -25.82 -35.96
CA ASN A 203 -22.48 -26.39 -35.11
C ASN A 203 -23.65 -25.42 -34.91
N ASP A 204 -23.38 -24.13 -34.71
CA ASP A 204 -24.40 -23.08 -34.56
C ASP A 204 -25.28 -22.91 -35.81
N LYS A 205 -24.66 -22.98 -37.01
CA LYS A 205 -25.39 -23.00 -38.29
C LYS A 205 -26.21 -24.27 -38.47
N SER A 206 -25.71 -25.42 -38.03
CA SER A 206 -26.40 -26.70 -38.14
C SER A 206 -27.67 -26.78 -37.27
N LEU A 207 -27.64 -26.16 -36.08
CA LEU A 207 -28.78 -26.10 -35.17
C LEU A 207 -29.86 -25.16 -35.72
N THR A 208 -29.46 -24.00 -36.24
CA THR A 208 -30.38 -23.03 -36.88
C THR A 208 -31.05 -23.58 -38.14
N GLY A 209 -30.34 -24.38 -38.94
CA GLY A 209 -30.90 -25.04 -40.13
C GLY A 209 -31.86 -26.21 -39.85
N LYS A 210 -31.69 -26.89 -38.71
CA LYS A 210 -32.58 -27.99 -38.30
C LYS A 210 -33.90 -27.48 -37.71
N THR A 211 -33.88 -26.39 -36.94
CA THR A 211 -35.09 -25.79 -36.37
C THR A 211 -35.97 -25.13 -37.43
N THR A 212 -35.38 -24.49 -38.44
CA THR A 212 -36.12 -23.91 -39.56
C THR A 212 -36.79 -24.97 -40.44
N ARG A 213 -36.12 -26.10 -40.71
CA ARG A 213 -36.74 -27.22 -41.45
C ARG A 213 -37.85 -27.91 -40.67
N ALA A 214 -37.67 -28.11 -39.36
CA ALA A 214 -38.72 -28.69 -38.51
C ALA A 214 -39.96 -27.77 -38.42
N ALA A 215 -39.76 -26.45 -38.31
CA ALA A 215 -40.85 -25.48 -38.31
C ALA A 215 -41.62 -25.45 -39.64
N ALA A 216 -40.93 -25.56 -40.77
CA ALA A 216 -41.56 -25.63 -42.09
C ALA A 216 -42.44 -26.87 -42.25
N PHE A 217 -41.99 -28.04 -41.78
CA PHE A 217 -42.80 -29.27 -41.78
C PHE A 217 -44.07 -29.16 -40.93
N ILE A 218 -44.00 -28.50 -39.78
CA ILE A 218 -45.17 -28.30 -38.90
C ILE A 218 -46.17 -27.33 -39.54
N ALA A 219 -45.70 -26.23 -40.13
CA ALA A 219 -46.55 -25.25 -40.81
C ALA A 219 -47.31 -25.87 -42.00
N GLU A 220 -46.68 -26.76 -42.76
CA GLU A 220 -47.32 -27.46 -43.88
C GLU A 220 -48.40 -28.45 -43.42
N PHE A 221 -48.17 -29.15 -42.31
CA PHE A 221 -49.16 -30.08 -41.74
C PHE A 221 -50.41 -29.35 -41.21
N PHE A 222 -50.23 -28.23 -40.50
CA PHE A 222 -51.37 -27.43 -40.00
C PHE A 222 -52.06 -26.63 -41.11
N GLY A 223 -51.33 -26.16 -42.12
CA GLY A 223 -51.90 -25.49 -43.29
C GLY A 223 -52.82 -26.39 -44.10
N ALA A 224 -52.42 -27.65 -44.31
CA ALA A 224 -53.26 -28.64 -45.00
C ALA A 224 -54.55 -28.95 -44.21
N ALA A 225 -54.44 -29.15 -42.89
CA ALA A 225 -55.62 -29.43 -42.05
C ALA A 225 -56.64 -28.27 -42.06
N ALA A 226 -56.17 -27.02 -41.99
CA ALA A 226 -57.02 -25.84 -42.07
C ALA A 226 -57.69 -25.69 -43.45
N PHE A 227 -56.96 -25.99 -44.52
CA PHE A 227 -57.49 -25.93 -45.89
C PHE A 227 -58.63 -26.94 -46.11
N PHE A 228 -58.46 -28.19 -45.65
CA PHE A 228 -59.52 -29.20 -45.75
C PHE A 228 -60.73 -28.88 -44.87
N ALA A 229 -60.51 -28.33 -43.68
CA ALA A 229 -61.60 -27.86 -42.82
C ALA A 229 -62.41 -26.74 -43.50
N PHE A 230 -61.74 -25.79 -44.15
CA PHE A 230 -62.39 -24.72 -44.90
C PHE A 230 -63.21 -25.24 -46.09
N LEU A 231 -62.65 -26.20 -46.85
CA LEU A 231 -63.38 -26.86 -47.94
C LEU A 231 -64.63 -27.59 -47.46
N ALA A 232 -64.57 -28.26 -46.30
CA ALA A 232 -65.72 -28.93 -45.71
C ALA A 232 -66.83 -27.94 -45.31
N VAL A 233 -66.46 -26.79 -44.71
CA VAL A 233 -67.42 -25.73 -44.38
C VAL A 233 -68.05 -25.12 -45.63
N LEU A 234 -67.24 -24.85 -46.66
CA LEU A 234 -67.71 -24.31 -47.93
C LEU A 234 -68.68 -25.29 -48.62
N ALA A 235 -68.35 -26.58 -48.66
CA ALA A 235 -69.22 -27.61 -49.22
C ALA A 235 -70.55 -27.71 -48.47
N ALA A 236 -70.52 -27.65 -47.13
CA ALA A 236 -71.73 -27.63 -46.31
C ALA A 236 -72.59 -26.38 -46.55
N TRP A 237 -71.97 -25.20 -46.73
CA TRP A 237 -72.68 -23.97 -47.05
C TRP A 237 -73.35 -24.04 -48.42
N ILE A 238 -72.64 -24.49 -49.46
CA ILE A 238 -73.19 -24.67 -50.81
C ILE A 238 -74.34 -25.68 -50.78
N TYR A 239 -74.17 -26.82 -50.09
CA TYR A 239 -75.24 -27.81 -49.97
C TYR A 239 -76.51 -27.21 -49.34
N ARG A 240 -76.36 -26.43 -48.27
CA ARG A 240 -77.50 -25.75 -47.63
C ARG A 240 -78.13 -24.69 -48.53
N ALA A 241 -77.33 -23.94 -49.27
CA ALA A 241 -77.83 -22.85 -50.11
C ALA A 241 -78.60 -23.33 -51.35
N TYR A 242 -78.20 -24.47 -51.93
CA TYR A 242 -78.74 -24.94 -53.20
C TYR A 242 -79.66 -26.16 -53.11
N PHE A 243 -79.55 -26.97 -52.06
CA PHE A 243 -80.25 -28.26 -51.97
C PHE A 243 -81.13 -28.43 -50.73
N ALA A 244 -81.12 -27.48 -49.78
CA ALA A 244 -81.91 -27.56 -48.54
C ALA A 244 -83.04 -26.52 -48.44
N GLY A 245 -83.45 -25.95 -49.59
CA GLY A 245 -84.61 -25.07 -49.73
C GLY A 245 -85.74 -25.73 -50.51
#